data_AF-G0NAC5-F1
#
_entry.id   AF-G0NAC5-F1
#
_cell.length_a   1.000
_cell.length_b   1.000
_cell.length_c   1.000
_cell.angle_alpha   90.00
_cell.angle_beta   90.00
_cell.angle_gamma   90.00
#
_symmetry.space_group_name_H-M   'P 1'
#
loop_
_entity.id
_entity.type
_entity.pdbx_description
1 polymer ?
#
loop_
_entity_poly.entity_id
_entity_poly.type
_entity_poly.pdbx_seq_one_letter_code
_entity_poly.pdbx_strand_id
1 'polypeptide(L)'
;MRFLLLLPILYASLDPIETLTPGENCEMCQIVLRTVFGHFSANVPSRKKLVNQLKHECKRHFNYRRRCLMAVKDQGDFLYREMTGGDFKPIKPCFIMKECKRLQSPLPEDFQPDNSTYPPPIDSSSSSPSSETTLSDSKQLNIEGLLLLETPPTTNAPDVQD
;
A
#
# COMPACT_ATOMS: atom_id res chain seq x y z
N MET A 1 25.99 -49.13 -16.76
CA MET A 1 24.92 -48.22 -17.25
C MET A 1 24.00 -47.80 -16.10
N ARG A 2 24.50 -46.96 -15.17
CA ARG A 2 23.70 -46.42 -14.04
C ARG A 2 23.82 -44.90 -13.88
N PHE A 3 24.67 -44.24 -14.68
CA PHE A 3 24.92 -42.80 -14.61
C PHE A 3 23.89 -41.95 -15.38
N LEU A 4 23.06 -42.54 -16.24
CA LEU A 4 22.11 -41.81 -17.08
C LEU A 4 20.80 -41.42 -16.37
N LEU A 5 20.56 -41.88 -15.14
CA LEU A 5 19.37 -41.53 -14.36
C LEU A 5 19.60 -40.36 -13.38
N LEU A 6 20.82 -39.80 -13.29
CA LEU A 6 21.12 -38.66 -12.42
C LEU A 6 20.95 -37.29 -13.11
N LEU A 7 20.94 -37.26 -14.45
CA LEU A 7 20.75 -36.05 -15.25
C LEU A 7 19.40 -35.33 -15.02
N PRO A 8 18.24 -36.01 -14.90
CA PRO A 8 16.97 -35.31 -14.67
C PRO A 8 16.84 -34.70 -13.27
N ILE A 9 17.54 -35.23 -12.27
CA ILE A 9 17.55 -34.67 -10.90
C ILE A 9 18.36 -33.38 -10.85
N LEU A 10 19.45 -33.30 -11.61
CA LEU A 10 20.25 -32.08 -11.76
C LEU A 10 19.51 -30.97 -12.51
N TYR A 11 18.70 -31.31 -13.53
CA TYR A 11 17.95 -30.33 -14.31
C TYR A 11 16.74 -29.75 -13.56
N ALA A 12 16.08 -30.53 -12.72
CA ALA A 12 14.97 -30.05 -11.87
C ALA A 12 15.41 -29.11 -10.73
N SER A 13 16.72 -28.93 -10.54
CA SER A 13 17.29 -28.00 -9.55
C SER A 13 17.62 -26.62 -10.15
N LEU A 14 17.45 -26.45 -11.46
CA LEU A 14 17.69 -25.21 -12.19
C LEU A 14 16.38 -24.47 -12.47
N ASP A 15 15.45 -24.44 -11.51
CA ASP A 15 14.60 -23.26 -11.45
C ASP A 15 15.54 -22.10 -11.11
N PRO A 16 15.70 -21.10 -11.99
CA PRO A 16 16.35 -19.87 -11.57
C PRO A 16 15.52 -19.37 -10.40
N ILE A 17 16.04 -19.56 -9.18
CA ILE A 17 15.65 -18.70 -8.09
C ILE A 17 16.08 -17.34 -8.62
N GLU A 18 15.15 -16.58 -9.18
CA GLU A 18 15.33 -15.16 -9.46
C GLU A 18 15.61 -14.54 -8.10
N THR A 19 16.87 -14.62 -7.69
CA THR A 19 17.36 -14.00 -6.49
C THR A 19 17.40 -12.53 -6.85
N LEU A 20 16.30 -11.83 -6.55
CA LEU A 20 16.27 -10.39 -6.57
C LEU A 20 17.56 -9.89 -5.94
N THR A 21 18.24 -8.99 -6.64
CA THR A 21 19.38 -8.29 -6.10
C THR A 21 18.98 -7.62 -4.78
N PRO A 22 19.93 -7.36 -3.88
CA PRO A 22 19.61 -6.63 -2.65
C PRO A 22 18.94 -5.27 -2.90
N GLY A 23 19.18 -4.64 -4.07
CA GLY A 23 18.50 -3.42 -4.54
C GLY A 23 17.01 -3.65 -4.72
N GLU A 24 16.66 -4.59 -5.58
CA GLU A 24 15.27 -4.88 -5.92
C GLU A 24 14.45 -5.33 -4.71
N ASN A 25 15.03 -6.10 -3.77
CA ASN A 25 14.32 -6.47 -2.54
C ASN A 25 13.91 -5.23 -1.72
N CYS A 26 14.80 -4.25 -1.60
CA CYS A 26 14.52 -3.02 -0.88
C CYS A 26 13.45 -2.18 -1.57
N GLU A 27 13.51 -2.05 -2.90
CA GLU A 27 12.52 -1.34 -3.70
C GLU A 27 11.15 -2.01 -3.58
N MET A 28 11.07 -3.32 -3.77
CA MET A 28 9.83 -4.08 -3.67
C MET A 28 9.23 -4.00 -2.27
N CYS A 29 10.05 -4.04 -1.21
CA CYS A 29 9.58 -3.82 0.14
C CYS A 29 8.93 -2.44 0.29
N GLN A 30 9.62 -1.38 -0.15
CA GLN A 30 9.11 -0.02 -0.03
C GLN A 30 7.83 0.18 -0.84
N ILE A 31 7.75 -0.38 -2.06
CA ILE A 31 6.56 -0.37 -2.91
C ILE A 31 5.38 -1.02 -2.20
N VAL A 32 5.53 -2.26 -1.72
CA VAL A 32 4.45 -2.98 -1.03
C VAL A 32 3.92 -2.18 0.17
N LEU A 33 4.83 -1.69 1.01
CA LEU A 33 4.44 -0.94 2.20
C LEU A 33 3.76 0.39 1.86
N ARG A 34 4.28 1.13 0.86
CA ARG A 34 3.69 2.39 0.39
C ARG A 34 2.31 2.17 -0.23
N THR A 35 2.17 1.17 -1.09
CA THR A 35 0.88 0.83 -1.73
C THR A 35 -0.18 0.49 -0.69
N VAL A 36 0.16 -0.32 0.31
CA VAL A 36 -0.80 -0.69 1.36
C VAL A 36 -1.13 0.50 2.26
N PHE A 37 -0.16 1.35 2.58
CA PHE A 37 -0.42 2.56 3.35
C PHE A 37 -1.33 3.54 2.60
N GLY A 38 -1.10 3.72 1.30
CA GLY A 38 -1.95 4.51 0.40
C GLY A 38 -3.35 3.93 0.25
N HIS A 39 -3.49 2.60 0.19
CA HIS A 39 -4.78 1.91 0.17
C HIS A 39 -5.64 2.23 1.40
N PHE A 40 -5.01 2.48 2.55
CA PHE A 40 -5.70 2.91 3.77
C PHE A 40 -5.80 4.43 3.90
N SER A 41 -5.42 5.20 2.89
CA SER A 41 -5.40 6.67 2.93
C SER A 41 -4.62 7.18 4.15
N ALA A 42 -3.48 6.56 4.45
CA ALA A 42 -2.64 6.83 5.61
C ALA A 42 -3.30 6.59 7.00
N ASN A 43 -4.46 5.95 7.06
CA ASN A 43 -5.15 5.63 8.32
C ASN A 43 -5.43 4.13 8.42
N VAL A 44 -4.52 3.40 9.09
CA VAL A 44 -4.63 1.94 9.20
C VAL A 44 -5.70 1.54 10.23
N PRO A 45 -6.77 0.85 9.83
CA PRO A 45 -7.94 0.62 10.69
C PRO A 45 -7.72 -0.42 11.79
N SER A 46 -6.94 -1.47 11.50
CA SER A 46 -6.58 -2.48 12.50
C SER A 46 -5.43 -3.35 12.00
N ARG A 47 -4.72 -3.98 12.95
CA ARG A 47 -3.62 -4.93 12.66
C ARG A 47 -4.06 -6.04 11.72
N LYS A 48 -5.24 -6.63 11.95
CA LYS A 48 -5.74 -7.76 11.13
C LYS A 48 -6.00 -7.33 9.69
N LYS A 49 -6.61 -6.15 9.49
CA LYS A 49 -6.85 -5.58 8.16
C LYS A 49 -5.53 -5.26 7.45
N LEU A 50 -4.57 -4.67 8.16
CA LEU A 50 -3.24 -4.40 7.62
C LEU A 50 -2.54 -5.66 7.13
N VAL A 51 -2.42 -6.68 7.99
CA VAL A 51 -1.72 -7.92 7.63
C VAL A 51 -2.42 -8.63 6.47
N ASN A 52 -3.74 -8.60 6.40
CA ASN A 52 -4.48 -9.17 5.27
C ASN A 52 -4.20 -8.41 3.97
N GLN A 53 -4.18 -7.08 4.01
CA GLN A 53 -3.88 -6.25 2.84
C GLN A 53 -2.43 -6.42 2.38
N LEU A 54 -1.48 -6.48 3.31
CA LEU A 54 -0.08 -6.80 3.01
C LEU A 54 0.06 -8.18 2.36
N LYS A 55 -0.62 -9.20 2.88
CA LYS A 55 -0.62 -10.54 2.26
C LYS A 55 -1.22 -10.53 0.87
N HIS A 56 -2.26 -9.73 0.63
CA HIS A 56 -2.84 -9.57 -0.69
C HIS A 56 -1.83 -8.92 -1.65
N GLU A 57 -1.23 -7.80 -1.25
CA GLU A 57 -0.25 -7.08 -2.07
C GLU A 57 1.00 -7.94 -2.33
N CYS A 58 1.55 -8.63 -1.33
CA CYS A 58 2.66 -9.57 -1.51
C CYS A 58 2.39 -10.65 -2.57
N LYS A 59 1.15 -11.10 -2.75
CA LYS A 59 0.81 -12.14 -3.74
C LYS A 59 0.88 -11.63 -5.18
N ARG A 60 0.78 -10.31 -5.40
CA ARG A 60 0.84 -9.68 -6.72
C ARG A 60 2.26 -9.58 -7.27
N HIS A 61 3.26 -9.66 -6.38
CA HIS A 61 4.68 -9.55 -6.70
C HIS A 61 5.33 -10.93 -6.75
N PHE A 62 5.19 -11.69 -7.85
CA PHE A 62 5.62 -13.09 -7.93
C PHE A 62 7.07 -13.33 -7.46
N ASN A 63 7.99 -12.46 -7.87
CA ASN A 63 9.43 -12.62 -7.58
C ASN A 63 9.78 -12.26 -6.12
N TYR A 64 8.94 -11.47 -5.45
CA TYR A 64 9.12 -11.07 -4.05
C TYR A 64 8.15 -11.77 -3.09
N ARG A 65 7.17 -12.52 -3.62
CA ARG A 65 6.00 -13.06 -2.89
C ARG A 65 6.38 -13.86 -1.66
N ARG A 66 7.26 -14.86 -1.81
CA ARG A 66 7.60 -15.78 -0.71
C ARG A 66 8.28 -15.03 0.43
N ARG A 67 9.24 -14.16 0.11
CA ARG A 67 10.00 -13.35 1.07
C ARG A 67 9.09 -12.33 1.76
N CYS A 68 8.29 -11.59 0.99
CA CYS A 68 7.30 -10.64 1.49
C CYS A 68 6.32 -11.28 2.49
N LEU A 69 5.76 -12.46 2.14
CA LEU A 69 4.82 -13.16 3.02
C LEU A 69 5.46 -13.63 4.33
N MET A 70 6.73 -14.02 4.32
CA MET A 70 7.47 -14.36 5.53
C MET A 70 7.72 -13.11 6.40
N ALA A 71 8.22 -12.02 5.81
CA ALA A 71 8.45 -10.77 6.51
C ALA A 71 7.17 -10.23 7.18
N VAL A 72 6.05 -10.19 6.45
CA VAL A 72 4.74 -9.74 6.96
C VAL A 72 4.21 -10.65 8.07
N LYS A 73 4.45 -11.95 7.99
CA LYS A 73 4.01 -12.91 9.03
C LYS A 73 4.76 -12.65 10.33
N ASP A 74 6.07 -12.47 10.26
CA ASP A 74 6.93 -12.36 11.43
C ASP A 74 6.92 -10.95 12.04
N GLN A 75 6.72 -9.92 11.22
CA GLN A 75 6.86 -8.51 11.61
C GLN A 75 5.55 -7.71 11.55
N GLY A 76 4.39 -8.38 11.43
CA GLY A 76 3.09 -7.71 11.28
C GLY A 76 2.73 -6.75 12.42
N ASP A 77 3.10 -7.08 13.66
CA ASP A 77 2.93 -6.18 14.83
C ASP A 77 3.76 -4.91 14.75
N PHE A 78 5.02 -5.07 14.33
CA PHE A 78 5.95 -3.97 14.16
C PHE A 78 5.47 -3.03 13.03
N LEU A 79 5.08 -3.59 11.88
CA LEU A 79 4.54 -2.82 10.76
C LEU A 79 3.28 -2.03 11.13
N TYR A 80 2.39 -2.62 11.94
CA TYR A 80 1.20 -1.92 12.41
C TYR A 80 1.56 -0.68 13.21
N ARG A 81 2.45 -0.81 14.20
CA ARG A 81 2.89 0.31 15.04
C ARG A 81 3.52 1.43 14.23
N GLU A 82 4.41 1.10 13.30
CA GLU A 82 5.07 2.08 12.44
C GLU A 82 4.07 2.83 11.54
N MET A 83 3.11 2.12 10.93
CA MET A 83 2.11 2.76 10.06
C MET A 83 1.09 3.59 10.83
N THR A 84 0.85 3.31 12.11
CA THR A 84 -0.03 4.13 12.96
C THR A 84 0.69 5.28 13.67
N GLY A 85 2.02 5.38 13.55
CA GLY A 85 2.84 6.36 14.26
C GLY A 85 2.78 7.80 13.72
N GLY A 86 2.17 8.01 12.56
CA GLY A 86 1.97 9.33 11.94
C GLY A 86 3.10 9.82 11.04
N ASP A 87 4.36 9.45 11.30
CA ASP A 87 5.53 9.80 10.46
C ASP A 87 6.02 8.64 9.57
N PHE A 88 5.07 7.87 9.04
CA PHE A 88 5.37 6.63 8.35
C PHE A 88 6.30 6.83 7.14
N LYS A 89 7.47 6.20 7.18
CA LYS A 89 8.46 6.17 6.09
C LYS A 89 8.79 4.71 5.76
N PRO A 90 8.39 4.17 4.59
CA PRO A 90 8.57 2.76 4.23
C PRO A 90 10.00 2.23 4.37
N ILE A 91 11.00 3.09 4.16
CA ILE A 91 12.41 2.73 4.28
C ILE A 91 12.81 2.23 5.68
N LYS A 92 12.23 2.81 6.75
CA LYS A 92 12.55 2.46 8.15
C LYS A 92 12.15 0.99 8.44
N PRO A 93 10.89 0.56 8.22
CA PRO A 93 10.52 -0.84 8.36
C PRO A 93 11.29 -1.76 7.42
N CYS A 94 11.51 -1.37 6.16
CA CYS A 94 12.25 -2.23 5.22
C CYS A 94 13.70 -2.46 5.65
N PHE A 95 14.34 -1.48 6.28
CA PHE A 95 15.65 -1.65 6.90
C PHE A 95 15.62 -2.62 8.08
N ILE A 96 14.64 -2.47 8.98
CA ILE A 96 14.49 -3.34 10.16
C ILE A 96 14.17 -4.78 9.76
N MET A 97 13.37 -4.97 8.72
CA MET A 97 13.07 -6.29 8.13
C MET A 97 14.23 -6.86 7.30
N LYS A 98 15.37 -6.15 7.23
CA LYS A 98 16.57 -6.54 6.47
C LYS A 98 16.34 -6.70 4.96
N GLU A 99 15.34 -6.01 4.44
CA GLU A 99 15.09 -5.90 3.00
C GLU A 99 15.95 -4.80 2.37
N CYS A 100 16.28 -3.76 3.16
CA CYS A 100 17.18 -2.68 2.76
C CYS A 100 18.54 -2.74 3.46
N LYS A 101 19.61 -2.34 2.76
CA LYS A 101 20.96 -2.10 3.28
C LYS A 101 21.19 -0.61 3.57
N ARG A 102 22.19 -0.28 4.39
CA ARG A 102 22.51 1.11 4.82
C ARG A 102 22.77 2.11 3.69
N LEU A 103 23.09 1.65 2.48
CA LEU A 103 23.43 2.49 1.33
C LEU A 103 22.26 2.71 0.35
N GLN A 104 21.08 2.15 0.62
CA GLN A 104 19.94 2.26 -0.28
C GLN A 104 19.07 3.48 0.05
N SER A 105 18.79 4.26 -0.99
CA SER A 105 18.00 5.47 -0.89
C SER A 105 16.50 5.16 -0.70
N PRO A 106 15.76 6.02 0.03
CA PRO A 106 14.30 5.99 0.01
C PRO A 106 13.77 6.12 -1.42
N LEU A 107 12.70 5.42 -1.74
CA LEU A 107 11.98 5.67 -2.98
C LEU A 107 11.44 7.11 -2.98
N PRO A 108 11.53 7.86 -4.10
CA PRO A 108 10.95 9.19 -4.21
C PRO A 108 9.43 9.14 -3.97
N GLU A 109 8.84 10.23 -3.47
CA GLU A 109 7.40 10.32 -3.17
C GLU A 109 6.55 10.11 -4.43
N ASP A 110 7.06 10.49 -5.61
CA ASP A 110 6.39 10.40 -6.90
C ASP A 110 6.57 9.07 -7.64
N PHE A 111 7.12 8.03 -7.00
CA PHE A 111 7.31 6.73 -7.65
C PHE A 111 5.95 6.08 -7.95
N GLN A 112 5.56 6.08 -9.23
CA GLN A 112 4.54 5.17 -9.74
C GLN A 112 5.22 3.87 -10.19
N PRO A 113 4.77 2.70 -9.72
CA PRO A 113 5.26 1.44 -10.24
C PRO A 113 4.89 1.35 -11.73
N ASP A 114 5.90 1.16 -12.57
CA ASP A 114 5.80 1.12 -14.02
C ASP A 114 4.72 0.11 -14.43
N ASN A 115 3.62 0.61 -14.98
CA ASN A 115 2.43 -0.19 -15.31
C ASN A 115 2.60 -1.04 -16.58
N SER A 116 3.84 -1.36 -16.98
CA SER A 116 4.12 -2.00 -18.28
C SER A 116 3.78 -3.50 -18.33
N THR A 117 3.40 -4.10 -17.20
CA THR A 117 3.10 -5.55 -17.10
C THR A 117 1.61 -5.88 -16.93
N TYR A 118 0.72 -4.90 -16.83
CA TYR A 118 -0.69 -5.18 -16.57
C TYR A 118 -1.59 -4.84 -17.77
N PRO A 119 -2.33 -5.80 -18.35
CA PRO A 119 -3.48 -5.46 -19.18
C PRO A 119 -4.53 -4.75 -18.31
N PRO A 120 -5.23 -3.75 -18.84
CA PRO A 120 -6.26 -3.03 -18.09
C PRO A 120 -7.38 -4.00 -17.66
N PRO A 121 -8.08 -3.73 -16.54
CA PRO A 121 -9.30 -4.42 -16.20
C PRO A 121 -10.29 -4.28 -17.36
N ILE A 122 -10.80 -5.41 -17.85
CA ILE A 122 -11.86 -5.43 -18.86
C ILE A 122 -13.12 -4.94 -18.15
N ASP A 123 -13.46 -3.66 -18.35
CA ASP A 123 -14.78 -3.14 -18.05
C ASP A 123 -15.80 -3.89 -18.91
N SER A 124 -16.47 -4.86 -18.28
CA SER A 124 -17.62 -5.53 -18.85
C SER A 124 -18.85 -4.66 -18.61
N SER A 125 -18.99 -3.60 -19.37
CA SER A 125 -20.24 -2.84 -19.51
C SER A 125 -20.72 -2.96 -20.96
N SER A 126 -21.26 -4.14 -21.27
CA SER A 126 -22.13 -4.31 -22.42
C SER A 126 -23.49 -3.67 -22.12
N SER A 127 -23.74 -2.46 -22.62
CA SER A 127 -25.02 -2.11 -23.26
C SER A 127 -24.87 -0.82 -24.07
N SER A 128 -25.09 -1.01 -25.36
CA SER A 128 -25.05 -0.04 -26.46
C SER A 128 -26.07 1.11 -26.32
N PRO A 129 -25.95 2.16 -27.16
CA PRO A 129 -26.59 3.45 -26.96
C PRO A 129 -27.99 3.50 -27.57
N SER A 130 -28.82 4.42 -27.07
CA SER A 130 -30.01 4.87 -27.77
C SER A 130 -30.17 6.36 -27.53
N SER A 131 -30.01 7.11 -28.61
CA SER A 131 -30.21 8.55 -28.72
C SER A 131 -31.67 8.92 -28.47
N GLU A 132 -31.93 9.98 -27.73
CA GLU A 132 -33.08 10.84 -27.98
C GLU A 132 -32.83 12.27 -27.49
N THR A 133 -33.02 13.21 -28.39
CA THR A 133 -32.89 14.64 -28.24
C THR A 133 -34.24 15.21 -27.80
N THR A 134 -34.30 15.98 -26.72
CA THR A 134 -35.29 17.07 -26.59
C THR A 134 -34.79 18.19 -25.69
N LEU A 135 -34.76 19.37 -26.30
CA LEU A 135 -34.69 20.73 -25.78
C LEU A 135 -35.77 21.02 -24.72
N SER A 136 -35.45 21.76 -23.65
CA SER A 136 -36.31 22.81 -23.03
C SER A 136 -35.66 23.51 -21.83
N ASP A 137 -35.30 24.77 -22.07
CA ASP A 137 -35.41 26.00 -21.26
C ASP A 137 -35.74 26.03 -19.74
N SER A 138 -34.97 26.90 -19.07
CA SER A 138 -35.38 27.88 -18.02
C SER A 138 -35.86 27.43 -16.63
N LYS A 139 -35.09 27.77 -15.57
CA LYS A 139 -35.39 28.86 -14.61
C LYS A 139 -34.40 28.98 -13.43
N GLN A 140 -34.17 30.24 -13.09
CA GLN A 140 -33.34 30.85 -12.06
C GLN A 140 -34.16 31.11 -10.77
N LEU A 141 -33.55 31.02 -9.57
CA LEU A 141 -33.86 31.68 -8.27
C LEU A 141 -33.22 30.81 -7.15
N ASN A 142 -32.11 31.20 -6.49
CA ASN A 142 -31.86 32.29 -5.54
C ASN A 142 -32.67 32.18 -4.23
N ILE A 143 -31.97 32.25 -3.08
CA ILE A 143 -32.30 32.92 -1.79
C ILE A 143 -31.42 32.32 -0.65
N GLU A 144 -30.50 33.16 -0.17
CA GLU A 144 -30.16 33.57 1.23
C GLU A 144 -30.44 32.57 2.39
N GLY A 145 -29.60 32.39 3.42
CA GLY A 145 -28.78 33.33 4.17
C GLY A 145 -29.24 33.34 5.65
N LEU A 146 -28.35 33.00 6.60
CA LEU A 146 -28.37 33.35 8.04
C LEU A 146 -27.12 32.67 8.68
N LEU A 147 -26.05 33.38 9.12
CA LEU A 147 -25.89 34.17 10.36
C LEU A 147 -26.47 33.45 11.59
N LEU A 148 -25.84 33.34 12.76
CA LEU A 148 -24.63 33.87 13.38
C LEU A 148 -24.54 33.23 14.79
N LEU A 149 -23.35 33.29 15.41
CA LEU A 149 -23.08 33.40 16.87
C LEU A 149 -23.55 32.28 17.82
N GLU A 150 -22.61 31.74 18.60
CA GLU A 150 -22.57 31.89 20.08
C GLU A 150 -21.32 31.21 20.69
N THR A 151 -20.40 32.04 21.23
CA THR A 151 -19.61 31.78 22.48
C THR A 151 -20.53 31.99 23.70
N PRO A 152 -20.23 31.68 24.99
CA PRO A 152 -18.95 31.49 25.73
C PRO A 152 -19.09 30.33 26.80
N PRO A 153 -18.59 30.29 28.08
CA PRO A 153 -17.60 31.09 28.85
C PRO A 153 -16.57 30.32 29.76
N THR A 154 -15.45 31.01 30.04
CA THR A 154 -14.82 31.36 31.35
C THR A 154 -14.38 30.31 32.40
N THR A 155 -13.06 30.32 32.67
CA THR A 155 -12.31 30.33 33.96
C THR A 155 -12.76 29.48 35.16
N ASN A 156 -11.83 28.68 35.69
CA ASN A 156 -11.47 28.63 37.12
C ASN A 156 -10.19 27.80 37.35
N ALA A 157 -9.18 28.40 37.95
CA ALA A 157 -8.03 27.74 38.57
C ALA A 157 -7.90 28.31 40.00
N PRO A 158 -7.73 27.48 41.05
CA PRO A 158 -7.38 27.95 42.36
C PRO A 158 -5.88 27.76 42.65
N ASP A 159 -5.29 28.83 43.20
CA ASP A 159 -4.01 28.89 43.90
C ASP A 159 -4.34 29.00 45.40
N VAL A 160 -3.88 28.05 46.24
CA VAL A 160 -3.75 28.24 47.70
C VAL A 160 -2.59 27.40 48.23
N GLN A 161 -1.71 28.10 48.94
CA GLN A 161 -0.56 27.66 49.75
C GLN A 161 -0.98 26.96 51.06
N ASP A 162 -0.24 25.93 51.46
CA ASP A 162 0.48 25.84 52.75
C ASP A 162 1.58 24.76 52.64
#